data_AF-M5CCY4-F1
#
_entry.id   AF-M5CCY4-F1
#
_cell.length_a   1.000
_cell.length_b   1.000
_cell.length_c   1.000
_cell.angle_alpha   90.00
_cell.angle_beta   90.00
_cell.angle_gamma   90.00
#
_symmetry.space_group_name_H-M   'P 1'
#
loop_
_entity.id
_entity.type
_entity.pdbx_description
1 polymer ?
#
loop_
_entity_poly.entity_id
_entity_poly.type
_entity_poly.pdbx_seq_one_letter_code
_entity_poly.pdbx_strand_id
1 'polypeptide(L)'
;MDSRYYVHFVQLVNLMNKCTDRSIERKELPAIRQGFVEWVEDFELIYYQHNPDRMQVCTTNVHYLLHIVESIERLGPLPGYWAFPMERYCSFIGASVKSRRFPYANIARRVCDVARLCIIREIYDLRHIISFGQTRASTKEDLKNEMRDADVFKDYPNQLFLTPRSERLTITPELRAQIGKYLATTFGIRVSKRLAKELIPESLRQWGRMRIKDGGDLIQARGYHKLRWDGRDASFVRYELATDRLAHLPNAEPDFYALLTQKLSPGP
;
A
#
# COMPACT_ATOMS: atom_id res chain seq x y z
N MET A 1 18.00 -15.84 1.16
CA MET A 1 17.05 -16.13 2.25
C MET A 1 16.64 -17.59 2.10
N ASP A 2 16.66 -18.36 3.19
CA ASP A 2 16.21 -19.76 3.15
C ASP A 2 14.72 -19.83 2.79
N SER A 3 14.37 -20.67 1.81
CA SER A 3 13.03 -20.76 1.22
C SER A 3 11.94 -21.05 2.25
N ARG A 4 12.28 -21.81 3.32
CA ARG A 4 11.31 -22.25 4.34
C ARG A 4 10.59 -21.09 5.04
N TYR A 5 11.27 -19.98 5.32
CA TYR A 5 10.65 -18.83 5.98
C TYR A 5 9.63 -18.14 5.07
N TYR A 6 9.95 -18.03 3.79
CA TYR A 6 9.05 -17.44 2.80
C TYR A 6 7.83 -18.32 2.57
N VAL A 7 8.03 -19.63 2.42
CA VAL A 7 6.93 -20.60 2.26
C VAL A 7 6.00 -20.57 3.48
N HIS A 8 6.56 -20.60 4.69
CA HIS A 8 5.78 -20.52 5.93
C HIS A 8 4.97 -19.22 6.03
N PHE A 9 5.56 -18.08 5.65
CA PHE A 9 4.84 -16.82 5.58
C PHE A 9 3.71 -16.83 4.54
N VAL A 10 3.94 -17.38 3.35
CA VAL A 10 2.92 -17.47 2.29
C VAL A 10 1.77 -18.39 2.71
N GLN A 11 2.03 -19.48 3.44
CA GLN A 11 0.99 -20.33 4.01
C GLN A 11 0.07 -19.54 4.95
N LEU A 12 0.63 -18.68 5.82
CA LEU A 12 -0.17 -17.80 6.67
C LEU A 12 -1.05 -16.86 5.84
N VAL A 13 -0.47 -16.21 4.82
CA VAL A 13 -1.22 -15.30 3.94
C VAL A 13 -2.40 -16.02 3.28
N ASN A 14 -2.19 -17.25 2.81
CA ASN A 14 -3.26 -18.05 2.21
C ASN A 14 -4.38 -18.39 3.20
N LEU A 15 -4.05 -18.75 4.44
CA LEU A 15 -5.05 -19.00 5.49
C LEU A 15 -5.82 -17.72 5.84
N MET A 16 -5.10 -16.60 6.02
CA MET A 16 -5.72 -15.31 6.33
C MET A 16 -6.65 -14.84 5.21
N ASN A 17 -6.25 -15.02 3.94
CA ASN A 17 -7.09 -14.66 2.80
C ASN A 17 -8.44 -15.39 2.83
N LYS A 18 -8.45 -16.71 3.10
CA LYS A 18 -9.69 -17.49 3.27
C LYS A 18 -10.57 -16.94 4.39
N CYS A 19 -9.97 -16.52 5.50
CA CYS A 19 -10.72 -15.94 6.63
C CYS A 19 -11.27 -14.54 6.34
N THR A 20 -10.69 -13.82 5.37
CA THR A 20 -11.13 -12.47 4.96
C THR A 20 -12.19 -12.45 3.87
N ASP A 21 -12.61 -13.62 3.38
CA ASP A 21 -13.69 -13.70 2.40
C ASP A 21 -15.01 -13.18 2.97
N ARG A 22 -15.82 -12.59 2.09
CA ARG A 22 -17.11 -11.97 2.48
C ARG A 22 -18.13 -13.00 2.96
N SER A 23 -18.01 -14.22 2.49
CA SER A 23 -18.85 -15.36 2.83
C SER A 23 -17.93 -16.57 2.87
N ILE A 24 -18.03 -17.35 3.96
CA ILE A 24 -17.24 -18.55 4.19
C ILE A 24 -18.25 -19.65 4.45
N GLU A 25 -18.15 -20.76 3.73
CA GLU A 25 -19.06 -21.87 3.99
C GLU A 25 -18.67 -22.59 5.28
N ARG A 26 -19.66 -22.93 6.11
CA ARG A 26 -19.40 -23.56 7.42
C ARG A 26 -18.61 -24.87 7.32
N LYS A 27 -18.76 -25.59 6.19
CA LYS A 27 -18.04 -26.84 5.90
C LYS A 27 -16.53 -26.65 5.69
N GLU A 28 -16.09 -25.44 5.37
CA GLU A 28 -14.68 -25.12 5.13
C GLU A 28 -13.93 -24.80 6.44
N LEU A 29 -14.66 -24.42 7.49
CA LEU A 29 -14.09 -24.01 8.77
C LEU A 29 -13.20 -25.07 9.43
N PRO A 30 -13.54 -26.39 9.42
CA PRO A 30 -12.65 -27.41 9.96
C PRO A 30 -11.29 -27.46 9.23
N ALA A 31 -11.28 -27.31 7.91
CA ALA A 31 -10.04 -27.31 7.12
C ALA A 31 -9.20 -26.06 7.41
N ILE A 32 -9.82 -24.90 7.58
CA ILE A 32 -9.13 -23.66 7.97
C ILE A 32 -8.54 -23.80 9.37
N ARG A 33 -9.29 -24.39 10.31
CA ARG A 33 -8.85 -24.62 11.69
C ARG A 33 -7.61 -25.51 11.71
N GLN A 34 -7.66 -26.62 10.97
CA GLN A 34 -6.54 -27.53 10.85
C GLN A 34 -5.30 -26.85 10.24
N GLY A 35 -5.50 -26.03 9.19
CA GLY A 35 -4.41 -25.27 8.60
C GLY A 35 -3.71 -24.30 9.56
N PHE A 36 -4.44 -23.65 10.48
CA PHE A 36 -3.81 -22.82 11.52
C PHE A 36 -3.06 -23.65 12.56
N VAL A 37 -3.55 -24.84 12.92
CA VAL A 37 -2.84 -25.75 13.82
C VAL A 37 -1.50 -26.16 13.20
N GLU A 38 -1.53 -26.68 11.97
CA GLU A 38 -0.33 -27.07 11.22
C GLU A 38 0.66 -25.91 11.08
N TRP A 39 0.15 -24.71 10.77
CA TRP A 39 0.99 -23.53 10.66
C TRP A 39 1.70 -23.17 11.98
N VAL A 40 1.01 -23.32 13.12
CA VAL A 40 1.59 -23.07 14.46
C VAL A 40 2.59 -24.17 14.83
N GLU A 41 2.32 -25.43 14.51
CA GLU A 41 3.28 -26.53 14.70
C GLU A 41 4.57 -26.28 13.90
N ASP A 42 4.44 -25.88 12.63
CA ASP A 42 5.58 -25.47 11.79
C ASP A 42 6.29 -24.24 12.37
N PHE A 43 5.54 -23.29 12.95
CA PHE A 43 6.13 -22.12 13.62
C PHE A 43 6.99 -22.55 14.83
N GLU A 44 6.51 -23.53 15.61
CA GLU A 44 7.26 -24.07 16.74
C GLU A 44 8.57 -24.71 16.30
N LEU A 45 8.59 -25.41 15.17
CA LEU A 45 9.80 -26.02 14.62
C LEU A 45 10.77 -24.99 14.03
N ILE A 46 10.25 -24.00 13.27
CA ILE A 46 11.09 -23.06 12.50
C ILE A 46 11.65 -21.94 13.39
N TYR A 47 10.83 -21.35 14.26
CA TYR A 47 11.17 -20.14 15.03
C TYR A 47 11.43 -20.44 16.50
N TYR A 48 10.51 -21.12 17.19
CA TYR A 48 10.66 -21.43 18.62
C TYR A 48 11.75 -22.48 18.88
N GLN A 49 11.87 -23.47 18.00
CA GLN A 49 12.83 -24.57 18.05
C GLN A 49 12.76 -25.38 19.35
N HIS A 50 11.59 -25.38 20.01
CA HIS A 50 11.38 -25.97 21.33
C HIS A 50 12.42 -25.54 22.38
N ASN A 51 12.97 -24.34 22.24
CA ASN A 51 13.95 -23.79 23.18
C ASN A 51 13.27 -22.75 24.10
N PRO A 52 13.21 -22.98 25.43
CA PRO A 52 12.66 -22.03 26.40
C PRO A 52 13.26 -20.62 26.32
N ASP A 53 14.54 -20.48 25.96
CA ASP A 53 15.20 -19.17 25.81
C ASP A 53 14.61 -18.34 24.65
N ARG A 54 13.88 -18.99 23.75
CA ARG A 54 13.19 -18.37 22.61
C ARG A 54 11.71 -18.12 22.86
N MET A 55 11.19 -18.33 24.07
CA MET A 55 9.75 -18.20 24.37
C MET A 55 9.15 -16.86 23.94
N GLN A 56 9.94 -15.78 23.92
CA GLN A 56 9.57 -14.46 23.42
C GLN A 56 9.00 -14.44 21.99
N VAL A 57 9.31 -15.44 21.14
CA VAL A 57 8.75 -15.52 19.78
C VAL A 57 7.29 -16.01 19.78
N CYS A 58 6.88 -16.76 20.81
CA CYS A 58 5.52 -17.29 20.98
C CYS A 58 4.58 -16.22 21.53
N THR A 59 4.35 -15.18 20.73
CA THR A 59 3.50 -14.05 21.12
C THR A 59 2.03 -14.43 21.20
N THR A 60 1.25 -13.65 21.94
CA THR A 60 -0.21 -13.80 22.00
C THR A 60 -0.87 -13.75 20.61
N ASN A 61 -0.31 -12.98 19.67
CA ASN A 61 -0.81 -12.92 18.30
C ASN A 61 -0.71 -14.25 17.57
N VAL A 62 0.39 -15.00 17.77
CA VAL A 62 0.56 -16.35 17.21
C VAL A 62 -0.47 -17.30 17.83
N HIS A 63 -0.66 -17.24 19.15
CA HIS A 63 -1.68 -18.03 19.83
C HIS A 63 -3.11 -17.72 19.34
N TYR A 64 -3.43 -16.45 19.10
CA TYR A 64 -4.75 -16.04 18.62
C TYR A 64 -5.13 -16.61 17.25
N LEU A 65 -4.15 -17.04 16.44
CA LEU A 65 -4.44 -17.71 15.17
C LEU A 65 -5.29 -18.97 15.34
N LEU A 66 -5.07 -19.71 16.44
CA LEU A 66 -5.82 -20.93 16.76
C LEU A 66 -7.30 -20.65 17.10
N HIS A 67 -7.63 -19.41 17.48
CA HIS A 67 -8.96 -18.97 17.88
C HIS A 67 -9.73 -18.24 16.77
N ILE A 68 -9.11 -18.01 15.61
CA ILE A 68 -9.75 -17.29 14.49
C ILE A 68 -11.03 -18.00 14.06
N VAL A 69 -11.00 -19.32 13.88
CA VAL A 69 -12.17 -20.07 13.39
C VAL A 69 -13.32 -20.04 14.39
N GLU A 70 -13.05 -20.18 15.68
CA GLU A 70 -14.07 -20.03 16.73
C GLU A 70 -14.67 -18.62 16.74
N SER A 71 -13.84 -17.61 16.50
CA SER A 71 -14.31 -16.22 16.38
C SER A 71 -15.20 -16.05 15.16
N ILE A 72 -14.86 -16.67 14.03
CA ILE A 72 -15.68 -16.65 12.81
C ILE A 72 -17.03 -17.34 13.04
N GLU A 73 -17.06 -18.47 13.76
CA GLU A 73 -18.30 -19.18 14.10
C GLU A 73 -19.23 -18.35 14.99
N ARG A 74 -18.67 -17.52 15.88
CA ARG A 74 -19.44 -16.68 16.81
C ARG A 74 -19.87 -15.33 16.24
N LEU A 75 -18.99 -14.68 15.48
CA LEU A 75 -19.13 -13.27 15.07
C LEU A 75 -19.36 -13.10 13.56
N GLY A 76 -19.28 -14.19 12.79
CA GLY A 76 -19.27 -14.17 11.32
C GLY A 76 -17.87 -13.92 10.75
N PRO A 77 -17.73 -13.76 9.41
CA PRO A 77 -16.41 -13.58 8.78
C PRO A 77 -15.60 -12.38 9.30
N LEU A 78 -14.27 -12.45 9.24
CA LEU A 78 -13.36 -11.42 9.77
C LEU A 78 -13.72 -9.98 9.36
N PRO A 79 -14.09 -9.68 8.10
CA PRO A 79 -14.42 -8.32 7.70
C PRO A 79 -15.59 -7.69 8.47
N GLY A 80 -16.44 -8.52 9.09
CA GLY A 80 -17.59 -8.10 9.89
C GLY A 80 -17.21 -7.50 11.24
N TYR A 81 -16.09 -7.91 11.83
CA TYR A 81 -15.72 -7.52 13.20
C TYR A 81 -14.24 -7.12 13.40
N TRP A 82 -13.41 -7.17 12.36
CA TRP A 82 -12.03 -6.66 12.44
C TRP A 82 -11.98 -5.17 12.81
N ALA A 83 -10.87 -4.72 13.38
CA ALA A 83 -10.76 -3.35 13.91
C ALA A 83 -10.75 -2.25 12.83
N PHE A 84 -10.37 -2.55 11.58
CA PHE A 84 -10.17 -1.51 10.55
C PHE A 84 -11.39 -0.62 10.24
N PRO A 85 -12.64 -1.12 10.15
CA PRO A 85 -13.82 -0.30 10.00
C PRO A 85 -14.06 0.58 11.24
N MET A 86 -13.84 0.03 12.44
CA MET A 86 -13.96 0.77 13.69
C MET A 86 -12.93 1.90 13.75
N GLU A 87 -11.66 1.62 13.48
CA GLU A 87 -10.58 2.63 13.47
C GLU A 87 -10.82 3.73 12.43
N ARG A 88 -11.30 3.35 11.23
CA ARG A 88 -11.70 4.32 10.20
C ARG A 88 -12.85 5.20 10.70
N TYR A 89 -13.82 4.61 11.38
CA TYR A 89 -14.93 5.36 11.97
C TYR A 89 -14.46 6.28 13.09
N CYS A 90 -13.60 5.81 14.02
CA CYS A 90 -13.00 6.64 15.05
C CYS A 90 -12.20 7.82 14.46
N SER A 91 -11.47 7.59 13.36
CA SER A 91 -10.76 8.65 12.64
C SER A 91 -11.73 9.72 12.09
N PHE A 92 -12.86 9.29 11.54
CA PHE A 92 -13.93 10.20 11.09
C PHE A 92 -14.53 11.00 12.26
N ILE A 93 -14.79 10.35 13.39
CA ILE A 93 -15.31 11.03 14.60
C ILE A 93 -14.30 12.06 15.12
N GLY A 94 -13.02 11.69 15.24
CA GLY A 94 -11.96 12.62 15.64
C GLY A 94 -11.83 13.83 14.72
N ALA A 95 -11.91 13.60 13.40
CA ALA A 95 -11.88 14.69 12.41
C ALA A 95 -13.13 15.59 12.45
N SER A 96 -14.25 15.07 12.97
CA SER A 96 -15.54 15.76 13.07
C SER A 96 -15.60 16.76 14.22
N VAL A 97 -14.70 16.68 15.21
CA VAL A 97 -14.65 17.62 16.34
C VAL A 97 -14.15 18.99 15.88
N LYS A 98 -15.07 19.93 15.66
CA LYS A 98 -14.77 21.32 15.31
C LYS A 98 -15.10 22.31 16.42
N SER A 99 -15.93 21.91 17.39
CA SER A 99 -16.28 22.74 18.54
C SER A 99 -15.55 22.29 19.79
N ARG A 100 -14.78 23.19 20.42
CA ARG A 100 -14.15 22.94 21.73
C ARG A 100 -15.13 23.08 22.90
N ARG A 101 -16.17 23.91 22.74
CA ARG A 101 -17.17 24.19 23.79
C ARG A 101 -18.24 23.09 23.88
N PHE A 102 -18.65 22.54 22.74
CA PHE A 102 -19.70 21.53 22.65
C PHE A 102 -19.32 20.39 21.70
N PRO A 103 -18.28 19.59 22.04
CA PRO A 103 -17.74 18.58 21.15
C PRO A 103 -18.76 17.48 20.82
N TYR A 104 -19.47 16.95 21.80
CA TYR A 104 -20.43 15.85 21.60
C TYR A 104 -21.62 16.26 20.72
N ALA A 105 -22.21 17.44 20.96
CA ALA A 105 -23.31 17.95 20.14
C ALA A 105 -22.86 18.18 18.68
N ASN A 106 -21.63 18.64 18.48
CA ASN A 106 -21.05 18.83 17.17
C ASN A 106 -20.81 17.49 16.44
N ILE A 107 -20.26 16.49 17.13
CA ILE A 107 -20.09 15.13 16.58
C ILE A 107 -21.47 14.55 16.20
N ALA A 108 -22.44 14.59 17.12
CA ALA A 108 -23.77 14.01 16.89
C ALA A 108 -24.44 14.63 15.65
N ARG A 109 -24.37 15.96 15.51
CA ARG A 109 -24.87 16.66 14.32
C ARG A 109 -24.13 16.20 13.07
N ARG A 110 -22.80 16.12 13.10
CA ARG A 110 -22.00 15.71 11.95
C ARG A 110 -22.30 14.28 11.50
N VAL A 111 -22.46 13.34 12.44
CA VAL A 111 -22.85 11.96 12.15
C VAL A 111 -24.24 11.94 11.51
N CYS A 112 -25.20 12.68 12.06
CA CYS A 112 -26.55 12.78 11.53
C CYS A 112 -26.58 13.37 10.11
N ASP A 113 -25.83 14.43 9.86
CA ASP A 113 -25.73 15.07 8.55
C ASP A 113 -25.13 14.13 7.50
N VAL A 114 -24.06 13.39 7.86
CA VAL A 114 -23.47 12.40 6.97
C VAL A 114 -24.45 11.26 6.67
N ALA A 115 -25.14 10.73 7.69
CA ALA A 115 -26.14 9.68 7.50
C ALA A 115 -27.29 10.13 6.59
N ARG A 116 -27.81 11.35 6.79
CA ARG A 116 -28.85 11.94 5.94
C ARG A 116 -28.39 12.09 4.50
N LEU A 117 -27.17 12.61 4.28
CA LEU A 117 -26.61 12.72 2.94
C LEU A 117 -26.41 11.35 2.29
N CYS A 118 -26.00 10.32 3.05
CA CYS A 118 -25.91 8.95 2.52
C CYS A 118 -27.28 8.46 2.04
N ILE A 119 -28.32 8.64 2.85
CA ILE A 119 -29.69 8.24 2.51
C ILE A 119 -30.18 8.97 1.25
N ILE A 120 -30.02 10.30 1.20
CA ILE A 120 -30.40 11.11 0.03
C ILE A 120 -29.64 10.63 -1.22
N ARG A 121 -28.33 10.37 -1.08
CA ARG A 121 -27.52 9.86 -2.18
C ARG A 121 -28.06 8.53 -2.74
N GLU A 122 -28.47 7.60 -1.89
CA GLU A 122 -28.99 6.31 -2.34
C GLU A 122 -30.41 6.42 -2.91
N ILE A 123 -31.31 7.17 -2.26
CA ILE A 123 -32.70 7.31 -2.71
C ILE A 123 -32.78 7.96 -4.10
N TYR A 124 -31.93 8.96 -4.35
CA TYR A 124 -31.95 9.75 -5.59
C TYR A 124 -30.81 9.40 -6.56
N ASP A 125 -30.07 8.31 -6.31
CA ASP A 125 -28.92 7.86 -7.10
C ASP A 125 -27.86 8.95 -7.40
N LEU A 126 -27.61 9.83 -6.43
CA LEU A 126 -26.72 10.99 -6.58
C LEU A 126 -25.24 10.64 -6.35
N ARG A 127 -24.84 9.40 -6.64
CA ARG A 127 -23.48 8.88 -6.39
C ARG A 127 -22.40 9.67 -7.15
N HIS A 128 -22.78 10.30 -8.27
CA HIS A 128 -21.89 11.12 -9.09
C HIS A 128 -21.72 12.57 -8.57
N ILE A 129 -22.61 13.04 -7.69
CA ILE A 129 -22.59 14.42 -7.14
C ILE A 129 -22.07 14.42 -5.69
N ILE A 130 -22.52 13.45 -4.88
CA ILE A 130 -22.25 13.41 -3.45
C ILE A 130 -21.21 12.33 -3.16
N SER A 131 -19.94 12.75 -3.07
CA SER A 131 -18.85 11.91 -2.59
C SER A 131 -18.54 12.19 -1.13
N PHE A 132 -18.49 11.16 -0.29
CA PHE A 132 -17.90 11.28 1.04
C PHE A 132 -16.40 11.08 0.91
N GLY A 133 -15.61 12.07 1.35
CA GLY A 133 -14.16 12.04 1.25
C GLY A 133 -13.58 10.78 1.90
N GLN A 134 -13.24 9.81 1.06
CA GLN A 134 -12.29 8.77 1.39
C GLN A 134 -11.02 9.14 0.63
N THR A 135 -9.91 9.36 1.35
CA THR A 135 -8.61 9.71 0.74
C THR A 135 -8.01 8.57 -0.09
N ARG A 136 -8.75 7.51 -0.37
CA ARG A 136 -8.29 6.33 -1.11
C ARG A 136 -9.44 5.86 -2.01
N ALA A 137 -9.13 5.57 -3.27
CA ALA A 137 -10.00 4.82 -4.16
C ALA A 137 -10.27 3.46 -3.49
N SER A 138 -11.49 3.28 -2.97
CA SER A 138 -11.86 2.09 -2.18
C SER A 138 -12.53 1.04 -3.03
N THR A 139 -13.15 1.46 -4.13
CA THR A 139 -13.87 0.55 -5.03
C THR A 139 -13.11 0.37 -6.34
N LYS A 140 -13.34 -0.77 -7.00
CA LYS A 140 -12.80 -1.03 -8.35
C LYS A 140 -13.23 0.06 -9.35
N GLU A 141 -14.37 0.68 -9.12
CA GLU A 141 -14.91 1.74 -9.98
C GLU A 141 -14.18 3.08 -9.75
N ASP A 142 -13.88 3.44 -8.49
CA ASP A 142 -13.03 4.59 -8.18
C ASP A 142 -11.64 4.45 -8.81
N LEU A 143 -11.09 3.23 -8.78
CA LEU A 143 -9.80 2.91 -9.41
C LEU A 143 -9.85 3.12 -10.93
N LYS A 144 -10.93 2.67 -11.60
CA LYS A 144 -11.12 2.89 -13.04
C LYS A 144 -11.23 4.37 -13.39
N ASN A 145 -12.01 5.13 -12.63
CA ASN A 145 -12.17 6.57 -12.85
C ASN A 145 -10.83 7.30 -12.64
N GLU A 146 -10.11 6.95 -11.57
CA GLU A 146 -8.77 7.49 -11.29
C GLU A 146 -7.76 7.15 -12.40
N MET A 147 -7.84 5.95 -12.98
CA MET A 147 -6.99 5.54 -14.10
C MET A 147 -7.35 6.24 -15.41
N ARG A 148 -8.63 6.55 -15.63
CA ARG A 148 -9.10 7.27 -16.82
C ARG A 148 -8.60 8.71 -16.84
N ASP A 149 -8.62 9.37 -15.69
CA ASP A 149 -8.26 10.78 -15.57
C ASP A 149 -6.74 11.00 -15.32
N ALA A 150 -5.94 9.94 -15.41
CA ALA A 150 -4.49 9.95 -15.20
C ALA A 150 -3.74 10.57 -16.38
N ASP A 151 -2.64 11.29 -16.09
CA ASP A 151 -1.73 11.76 -17.12
C ASP A 151 -0.75 10.64 -17.50
N VAL A 152 -0.58 10.41 -18.81
CA VAL A 152 0.32 9.39 -19.37
C VAL A 152 1.33 10.05 -20.29
N PHE A 153 2.61 9.73 -20.09
CA PHE A 153 3.70 10.21 -20.94
C PHE A 153 4.12 9.14 -21.93
N LYS A 154 4.41 9.55 -23.18
CA LYS A 154 4.79 8.62 -24.26
C LYS A 154 6.04 7.81 -23.92
N ASP A 155 7.01 8.44 -23.26
CA ASP A 155 8.28 7.82 -22.89
C ASP A 155 8.14 6.84 -21.70
N TYR A 156 7.02 6.93 -20.96
CA TYR A 156 6.74 6.11 -19.79
C TYR A 156 5.29 5.57 -19.83
N PRO A 157 4.95 4.71 -20.81
CA PRO A 157 3.57 4.28 -21.05
C PRO A 157 2.98 3.46 -19.90
N ASN A 158 3.86 2.87 -19.07
CA ASN A 158 3.51 2.04 -17.93
C ASN A 158 3.34 2.83 -16.63
N GLN A 159 3.54 4.15 -16.65
CA GLN A 159 3.45 5.02 -15.47
C GLN A 159 2.25 5.97 -15.63
N LEU A 160 1.34 5.92 -14.65
CA LEU A 160 0.16 6.76 -14.56
C LEU A 160 0.38 7.82 -13.49
N PHE A 161 0.27 9.09 -13.85
CA PHE A 161 0.42 10.20 -12.91
C PHE A 161 -0.96 10.70 -12.47
N LEU A 162 -1.21 10.64 -11.16
CA LEU A 162 -2.54 10.79 -10.57
C LEU A 162 -2.67 12.11 -9.79
N THR A 163 -3.91 12.55 -9.59
CA THR A 163 -4.24 13.65 -8.68
C THR A 163 -3.82 13.31 -7.24
N PRO A 164 -3.58 14.26 -6.33
CA PRO A 164 -3.66 15.71 -6.51
C PRO A 164 -2.56 16.21 -7.46
N ARG A 165 -2.95 17.09 -8.39
CA ARG A 165 -2.03 17.87 -9.23
C ARG A 165 -1.79 19.18 -8.49
N SER A 166 -0.55 19.56 -8.21
CA SER A 166 -0.30 20.95 -7.76
C SER A 166 -0.35 21.88 -8.96
N GLU A 167 -0.58 23.16 -8.66
CA GLU A 167 -0.28 24.24 -9.58
C GLU A 167 1.14 24.11 -10.13
N ARG A 168 1.37 24.65 -11.33
CA ARG A 168 2.68 24.61 -11.97
C ARG A 168 3.72 25.24 -11.04
N LEU A 169 4.72 24.46 -10.66
CA LEU A 169 5.84 24.92 -9.86
C LEU A 169 6.72 25.81 -10.74
N THR A 170 6.77 27.11 -10.43
CA THR A 170 7.74 28.02 -11.01
C THR A 170 9.14 27.68 -10.51
N ILE A 171 10.08 27.47 -11.42
CA ILE A 171 11.44 27.07 -11.06
C ILE A 171 12.29 28.31 -10.81
N THR A 172 12.64 28.54 -9.54
CA THR A 172 13.61 29.58 -9.17
C THR A 172 15.02 29.19 -9.60
N PRO A 173 15.96 30.15 -9.75
CA PRO A 173 17.35 29.86 -10.08
C PRO A 173 18.02 28.88 -9.11
N GLU A 174 17.68 28.96 -7.82
CA GLU A 174 18.20 28.09 -6.77
C GLU A 174 17.69 26.65 -6.94
N LEU A 175 16.38 26.50 -7.18
CA LEU A 175 15.78 25.19 -7.41
C LEU A 175 16.32 24.55 -8.69
N ARG A 176 16.54 25.33 -9.75
CA ARG A 176 17.17 24.86 -10.98
C ARG A 176 18.57 24.29 -10.72
N ALA A 177 19.37 24.99 -9.91
CA ALA A 177 20.70 24.52 -9.53
C ALA A 177 20.63 23.22 -8.69
N GLN A 178 19.66 23.09 -7.79
CA GLN A 178 19.45 21.87 -7.00
C GLN A 178 19.03 20.68 -7.88
N ILE A 179 18.08 20.87 -8.79
CA ILE A 179 17.66 19.84 -9.76
C ILE A 179 18.86 19.43 -10.62
N GLY A 180 19.61 20.40 -11.14
CA GLY A 180 20.80 20.12 -11.95
C GLY A 180 21.86 19.31 -11.19
N LYS A 181 22.13 19.64 -9.92
CA LYS A 181 23.04 18.86 -9.07
C LYS A 181 22.53 17.44 -8.84
N TYR A 182 21.24 17.28 -8.55
CA TYR A 182 20.64 15.96 -8.37
C TYR A 182 20.78 15.09 -9.61
N LEU A 183 20.44 15.62 -10.80
CA LEU A 183 20.59 14.90 -12.06
C LEU A 183 22.05 14.56 -12.37
N ALA A 184 22.98 15.48 -12.08
CA ALA A 184 24.41 15.23 -12.23
C ALA A 184 24.89 14.05 -11.39
N THR A 185 24.47 13.99 -10.12
CA THR A 185 24.82 12.90 -9.21
C THR A 185 24.16 11.59 -9.61
N THR A 186 22.86 11.60 -9.91
CA THR A 186 22.07 10.38 -10.19
C THR A 186 22.50 9.70 -11.49
N PHE A 187 22.82 10.48 -12.53
CA PHE A 187 23.19 9.94 -13.84
C PHE A 187 24.70 10.00 -14.12
N GLY A 188 25.52 10.47 -13.16
CA GLY A 188 26.97 10.60 -13.35
C GLY A 188 27.39 11.61 -14.42
N ILE A 189 26.50 12.52 -14.81
CA ILE A 189 26.74 13.49 -15.89
C ILE A 189 27.20 14.85 -15.36
N ARG A 190 27.99 15.58 -16.14
CA ARG A 190 28.33 16.98 -15.81
C ARG A 190 27.24 17.92 -16.32
N VAL A 191 26.39 18.40 -15.41
CA VAL A 191 25.36 19.40 -15.75
C VAL A 191 25.93 20.82 -15.60
N SER A 192 26.23 21.49 -16.73
CA SER A 192 26.64 22.90 -16.73
C SER A 192 25.43 23.84 -16.51
N LYS A 193 25.66 25.09 -16.08
CA LYS A 193 24.58 26.09 -15.92
C LYS A 193 23.78 26.33 -17.20
N ARG A 194 24.45 26.29 -18.36
CA ARG A 194 23.82 26.44 -19.68
C ARG A 194 22.92 25.25 -19.99
N LEU A 195 23.42 24.03 -19.79
CA LEU A 195 22.67 22.80 -20.01
C LEU A 195 21.48 22.68 -19.04
N ALA A 196 21.63 23.09 -17.79
CA ALA A 196 20.53 23.14 -16.82
C ALA A 196 19.44 24.16 -17.21
N LYS A 197 19.79 25.25 -17.92
CA LYS A 197 18.81 26.21 -18.42
C LYS A 197 18.04 25.67 -19.64
N GLU A 198 18.71 24.87 -20.46
CA GLU A 198 18.12 24.27 -21.67
C GLU A 198 17.24 23.06 -21.35
N LEU A 199 17.70 22.15 -20.48
CA LEU A 199 17.01 20.90 -20.17
C LEU A 199 15.89 21.06 -19.13
N ILE A 200 16.05 21.98 -18.18
CA ILE A 200 15.07 22.18 -17.12
C ILE A 200 14.12 23.30 -17.57
N PRO A 201 12.80 23.08 -17.66
CA PRO A 201 11.87 24.13 -18.09
C PRO A 201 11.76 25.27 -17.06
N GLU A 202 11.00 26.33 -17.36
CA GLU A 202 10.75 27.42 -16.38
C GLU A 202 9.63 27.08 -15.39
N SER A 203 8.75 26.15 -15.76
CA SER A 203 7.71 25.62 -14.89
C SER A 203 7.62 24.11 -14.99
N LEU A 204 7.39 23.45 -13.85
CA LEU A 204 7.17 22.00 -13.77
C LEU A 204 5.75 21.72 -13.31
N ARG A 205 5.12 20.70 -13.90
CA ARG A 205 3.92 20.10 -13.31
C ARG A 205 4.35 19.12 -12.23
N GLN A 206 3.55 19.04 -11.17
CA GLN A 206 3.79 18.14 -10.06
C GLN A 206 2.56 17.27 -9.82
N TRP A 207 2.81 16.02 -9.49
CA TRP A 207 1.78 15.05 -9.12
C TRP A 207 2.06 14.55 -7.72
N GLY A 208 1.00 14.41 -6.92
CA GLY A 208 1.09 13.84 -5.59
C GLY A 208 1.21 12.32 -5.60
N ARG A 209 0.84 11.67 -6.70
CA ARG A 209 0.77 10.21 -6.79
C ARG A 209 1.17 9.71 -8.18
N MET A 210 1.84 8.56 -8.23
CA MET A 210 2.21 7.85 -9.45
C MET A 210 1.88 6.36 -9.27
N ARG A 211 1.24 5.73 -10.25
CA ARG A 211 0.93 4.30 -10.25
C ARG A 211 1.61 3.61 -11.41
N ILE A 212 2.24 2.46 -11.14
CA ILE A 212 2.78 1.59 -12.18
C ILE A 212 1.64 0.65 -12.65
N LYS A 213 1.47 0.49 -13.97
CA LYS A 213 0.44 -0.40 -14.55
C LYS A 213 0.69 -1.88 -14.24
N ASP A 214 -0.27 -2.72 -14.59
CA ASP A 214 -0.19 -4.20 -14.52
C ASP A 214 0.06 -4.76 -13.11
N GLY A 215 -0.59 -4.15 -12.12
CA GLY A 215 -0.47 -4.56 -10.71
C GLY A 215 0.76 -4.00 -10.00
N GLY A 216 1.46 -3.04 -10.61
CA GLY A 216 2.56 -2.32 -9.98
C GLY A 216 2.12 -1.38 -8.86
N ASP A 217 3.12 -0.84 -8.15
CA ASP A 217 2.91 -0.08 -6.92
C ASP A 217 2.31 1.31 -7.16
N LEU A 218 1.61 1.81 -6.12
CA LEU A 218 1.21 3.21 -6.01
C LEU A 218 2.24 3.96 -5.17
N ILE A 219 2.99 4.85 -5.81
CA ILE A 219 4.00 5.71 -5.20
C ILE A 219 3.36 7.07 -4.86
N GLN A 220 3.64 7.56 -3.66
CA GLN A 220 3.08 8.81 -3.14
C GLN A 220 4.20 9.80 -2.85
N ALA A 221 4.02 11.04 -3.30
CA ALA A 221 4.97 12.11 -3.03
C ALA A 221 4.82 12.58 -1.57
N ARG A 222 5.92 12.58 -0.82
CA ARG A 222 5.98 12.98 0.59
C ARG A 222 5.29 14.33 0.88
N GLY A 223 5.45 15.31 -0.02
CA GLY A 223 4.90 16.66 0.15
C GLY A 223 3.36 16.75 0.11
N TYR A 224 2.68 15.71 -0.39
CA TYR A 224 1.22 15.72 -0.56
C TYR A 224 0.47 14.96 0.54
N HIS A 225 1.19 14.27 1.42
CA HIS A 225 0.59 13.49 2.49
C HIS A 225 1.09 14.00 3.84
N LYS A 226 0.16 14.39 4.71
CA LYS A 226 0.49 14.69 6.11
C LYS A 226 0.97 13.40 6.76
N LEU A 227 2.24 13.37 7.15
CA LEU A 227 2.76 12.31 8.00
C LEU A 227 1.99 12.34 9.30
N ARG A 228 1.45 11.18 9.68
CA ARG A 228 0.96 11.00 11.03
C ARG A 228 2.16 10.78 11.94
N TRP A 229 2.09 11.25 13.17
CA TRP A 229 3.16 11.09 14.16
C TRP A 229 3.43 9.60 14.48
N ASP A 230 2.42 8.74 14.28
CA ASP A 230 2.44 7.28 14.40
C ASP A 230 2.52 6.56 13.03
N GLY A 231 2.72 7.30 11.95
CA GLY A 231 2.80 6.75 10.60
C GLY A 231 4.03 5.88 10.45
N ARG A 232 3.84 4.57 10.31
CA ARG A 232 4.95 3.65 9.98
C ARG A 232 5.38 3.90 8.53
N ASP A 233 6.69 4.06 8.33
CA ASP A 233 7.26 4.07 7.00
C ASP A 233 7.24 2.64 6.45
N ALA A 234 6.52 2.45 5.35
CA ALA A 234 6.43 1.17 4.64
C ALA A 234 7.30 1.16 3.38
N SER A 235 8.28 2.07 3.29
CA SER A 235 9.29 2.02 2.22
C SER A 235 10.10 0.73 2.35
N PHE A 236 9.99 -0.14 1.37
CA PHE A 236 10.90 -1.27 1.20
C PHE A 236 11.81 -0.99 0.01
N VAL A 237 13.07 -1.41 0.12
CA VAL A 237 14.00 -1.40 -1.01
C VAL A 237 13.91 -2.77 -1.65
N ARG A 238 13.34 -2.84 -2.86
CA ARG A 238 13.46 -4.03 -3.70
C ARG A 238 14.86 -4.02 -4.31
N TYR A 239 15.70 -4.93 -3.86
CA TYR A 239 16.97 -5.21 -4.51
C TYR A 239 16.74 -6.28 -5.58
N GLU A 240 17.18 -6.00 -6.80
CA GLU A 240 17.31 -7.00 -7.85
C GLU A 240 18.78 -7.39 -7.91
N LEU A 241 19.08 -8.65 -7.60
CA LEU A 241 20.42 -9.18 -7.73
C LEU A 241 20.67 -9.43 -9.23
N ALA A 242 21.32 -8.47 -9.89
CA ALA A 242 21.86 -8.66 -11.22
C ALA A 242 23.30 -9.15 -11.08
N THR A 243 23.61 -10.28 -11.70
CA THR A 243 24.99 -10.79 -11.76
C THR A 243 25.61 -10.32 -13.06
N ASP A 244 26.76 -9.65 -12.98
CA ASP A 244 27.55 -9.29 -14.15
C ASP A 244 28.27 -10.54 -14.68
N ARG A 245 27.96 -10.95 -15.90
CA ARG A 245 28.62 -12.11 -16.55
C ARG A 245 30.11 -11.86 -16.77
N LEU A 246 30.45 -10.60 -16.96
CA LEU A 246 31.80 -10.16 -17.30
C LEU A 246 32.56 -9.68 -16.07
N ALA A 247 32.08 -9.98 -14.86
CA ALA A 247 32.77 -9.64 -13.61
C ALA A 247 34.22 -10.20 -13.52
N HIS A 248 34.53 -11.23 -14.30
CA HIS A 248 35.87 -11.81 -14.41
C HIS A 248 36.82 -11.00 -15.33
N LEU A 249 36.30 -10.01 -16.07
CA LEU A 249 37.03 -9.13 -16.98
C LEU A 249 37.00 -7.68 -16.44
N PRO A 250 38.11 -7.20 -15.84
CA PRO A 250 38.11 -5.95 -15.06
C PRO A 250 37.88 -4.65 -15.86
N ASN A 251 37.87 -4.70 -17.21
CA ASN A 251 37.69 -3.54 -18.09
C ASN A 251 36.54 -3.72 -19.11
N ALA A 252 35.70 -4.74 -18.95
CA ALA A 252 34.54 -4.93 -19.81
C ALA A 252 33.39 -4.00 -19.37
N GLU A 253 32.62 -3.50 -20.34
CA GLU A 253 31.32 -2.88 -20.04
C GLU A 253 30.43 -3.93 -19.34
N PRO A 254 29.78 -3.59 -18.21
CA PRO A 254 29.01 -4.56 -17.43
C PRO A 254 27.88 -5.23 -18.23
N ASP A 255 27.81 -6.56 -18.22
CA ASP A 255 26.72 -7.33 -18.83
C ASP A 255 25.86 -7.97 -17.75
N PHE A 256 24.85 -7.23 -17.31
CA PHE A 256 23.93 -7.64 -16.26
C PHE A 256 22.85 -8.57 -16.82
N TYR A 257 22.77 -9.80 -16.30
CA TYR A 257 21.57 -10.62 -16.48
C TYR A 257 20.79 -10.72 -15.17
N ALA A 258 19.48 -10.48 -15.27
CA ALA A 258 18.57 -10.76 -14.17
C ALA A 258 18.36 -12.27 -14.07
N LEU A 259 18.57 -12.85 -12.89
CA LEU A 259 18.02 -14.16 -12.58
C LEU A 259 16.49 -14.00 -12.61
N LEU A 260 15.86 -14.50 -13.67
CA LEU A 260 14.40 -14.57 -13.79
C LEU A 260 13.83 -15.10 -12.47
N THR A 261 13.09 -14.24 -11.76
CA THR A 261 12.06 -14.72 -10.85
C THR A 261 11.17 -15.60 -11.72
N GLN A 262 11.14 -16.91 -11.44
CA GLN A 262 10.27 -17.84 -12.15
C GLN A 262 8.84 -17.28 -12.10
N LYS A 263 8.38 -16.75 -13.25
CA LYS A 263 6.96 -16.69 -13.56
C LYS A 263 6.50 -18.15 -13.61
N LEU A 264 5.99 -18.65 -12.51
CA LEU A 264 5.12 -19.82 -12.54
C LEU A 264 3.87 -19.40 -13.32
N SER A 265 3.87 -19.70 -14.61
CA SER A 265 2.65 -19.74 -15.40
C SER A 265 1.72 -20.79 -14.79
N PRO A 266 0.40 -20.54 -14.73
CA PRO A 266 -0.56 -21.60 -14.43
C PRO A 266 -0.53 -22.59 -15.58
N GLY A 267 -0.04 -23.81 -15.32
CA GLY A 267 -0.24 -24.97 -16.18
C GLY A 267 -1.70 -25.44 -16.11
N PRO A 268 -2.13 -26.25 -17.10
CA PRO A 268 -3.47 -26.30 -17.67
C PRO A 268 -4.62 -26.62 -16.71
#